data_AF-A0A6B3H8N4-F1
#
_entry.id   AF-A0A6B3H8N4-F1
#
_cell.length_a   1.000
_cell.length_b   1.000
_cell.length_c   1.000
_cell.angle_alpha   90.00
_cell.angle_beta   90.00
_cell.angle_gamma   90.00
#
_symmetry.space_group_name_H-M   'P 1'
#
loop_
_entity.id
_entity.type
_entity.pdbx_description
1 polymer ?
#
loop_
_entity_poly.entity_id
_entity_poly.type
_entity_poly.pdbx_seq_one_letter_code
_entity_poly.pdbx_strand_id
1 'polypeptide(L)'
;PRVGDGLIRLDADGVVQYASPNGLSAYHRLGLASDLVGHHLGTTTAELAPSRGPVDEALVKVASGYAPREFEVECAGGVIQLRAIPLKP
;
A
#
# COMPACT_ATOMS: atom_id res chain seq x y z
N PRO A 1 8.05 10.15 9.56
CA PRO A 1 6.99 10.73 8.70
C PRO A 1 7.30 12.19 8.36
N ARG A 2 7.37 12.52 7.07
CA ARG A 2 7.46 13.89 6.54
C ARG A 2 6.06 14.46 6.31
N VAL A 3 5.95 15.78 6.13
CA VAL A 3 4.66 16.47 5.89
C VAL A 3 3.91 15.93 4.66
N GLY A 4 4.62 15.38 3.68
CA GLY A 4 4.04 14.81 2.46
C GLY A 4 3.72 13.30 2.52
N ASP A 5 4.01 12.61 3.62
CA ASP A 5 3.81 11.16 3.68
C ASP A 5 2.32 10.80 3.75
N GLY A 6 1.96 9.67 3.13
CA GLY A 6 0.63 9.07 3.21
C GLY A 6 0.47 8.17 4.44
N LEU A 7 -0.78 7.98 4.88
CA LEU A 7 -1.15 6.99 5.88
C LEU A 7 -2.26 6.12 5.31
N ILE A 8 -2.13 4.80 5.45
CA ILE A 8 -3.14 3.82 5.08
C ILE A 8 -3.34 2.89 6.27
N ARG A 9 -4.59 2.68 6.67
CA ARG A 9 -4.97 1.71 7.71
C ARG A 9 -5.64 0.52 7.04
N LEU A 10 -5.17 -0.66 7.38
CA LEU A 10 -5.74 -1.93 6.95
C LEU A 10 -6.45 -2.61 8.11
N ASP A 11 -7.42 -3.47 7.81
CA ASP A 11 -7.87 -4.50 8.73
C ASP A 11 -6.98 -5.76 8.66
N ALA A 12 -7.38 -6.80 9.39
CA ALA A 12 -6.64 -8.06 9.48
C ALA A 12 -6.57 -8.82 8.14
N ASP A 13 -7.51 -8.58 7.24
CA ASP A 13 -7.59 -9.21 5.93
C ASP A 13 -6.85 -8.41 4.85
N GLY A 14 -6.24 -7.28 5.22
CA GLY A 14 -5.50 -6.41 4.29
C GLY A 14 -6.40 -5.45 3.50
N VAL A 15 -7.67 -5.30 3.89
CA VAL A 15 -8.61 -4.36 3.26
C VAL A 15 -8.40 -2.97 3.85
N VAL A 16 -8.38 -1.97 2.97
CA VAL A 16 -8.17 -0.58 3.35
C VAL A 16 -9.40 -0.03 4.05
N GLN A 17 -9.26 0.30 5.34
CA GLN A 17 -10.28 0.92 6.17
C GLN A 17 -10.18 2.46 6.13
N TYR A 18 -8.99 2.99 5.86
CA TYR A 18 -8.76 4.43 5.77
C TYR A 18 -7.50 4.72 4.94
N ALA A 19 -7.55 5.80 4.15
CA ALA A 19 -6.40 6.37 3.48
C ALA A 19 -6.39 7.90 3.66
N SER A 20 -5.22 8.47 3.98
CA SER A 20 -5.07 9.92 4.03
C SER A 20 -5.05 10.54 2.62
N PRO A 21 -5.29 11.86 2.47
CA PRO A 21 -5.25 12.53 1.17
C PRO A 21 -3.94 12.30 0.40
N ASN A 22 -2.81 12.28 1.10
CA ASN A 22 -1.50 12.01 0.49
C ASN A 22 -1.38 10.56 0.02
N GLY A 23 -1.93 9.59 0.78
CA GLY A 23 -1.95 8.18 0.40
C GLY A 23 -2.81 7.94 -0.84
N LEU A 24 -4.01 8.51 -0.88
CA LEU A 24 -4.90 8.42 -2.04
C LEU A 24 -4.28 9.08 -3.28
N SER A 25 -3.71 10.28 -3.11
CA SER A 25 -2.99 10.99 -4.18
C SER A 25 -1.82 10.16 -4.74
N ALA A 26 -1.16 9.38 -3.90
CA ALA A 26 -0.08 8.50 -4.33
C ALA A 26 -0.63 7.35 -5.19
N TYR A 27 -1.71 6.69 -4.78
CA TYR A 27 -2.38 5.65 -5.57
C TYR A 27 -2.98 6.17 -6.88
N HIS A 28 -3.50 7.41 -6.90
CA HIS A 28 -3.94 8.05 -8.14
C HIS A 28 -2.77 8.27 -9.12
N ARG A 29 -1.57 8.62 -8.62
CA ARG A 29 -0.36 8.67 -9.47
C ARG A 29 0.07 7.29 -9.98
N LEU A 30 -0.28 6.21 -9.28
CA LEU A 30 -0.08 4.83 -9.78
C LEU A 30 -1.14 4.42 -10.81
N GLY A 31 -2.19 5.22 -11.03
CA GLY A 31 -3.25 4.93 -12.00
C GLY A 31 -4.55 4.41 -11.38
N LEU A 32 -4.70 4.42 -10.05
CA LEU A 32 -5.99 4.11 -9.43
C LEU A 32 -7.00 5.20 -9.81
N ALA A 33 -8.09 4.82 -10.48
CA ALA A 33 -9.15 5.75 -10.88
C ALA A 33 -10.29 5.85 -9.84
N SER A 34 -10.31 4.95 -8.85
CA SER A 34 -11.32 4.86 -7.81
C SER A 34 -10.80 5.33 -6.44
N ASP A 35 -11.64 5.20 -5.41
CA ASP A 35 -11.16 5.24 -4.03
C ASP A 35 -10.35 3.97 -3.71
N LEU A 36 -9.44 4.11 -2.75
CA LEU A 36 -8.63 3.03 -2.21
C LEU A 36 -9.35 2.29 -1.07
N VAL A 37 -10.24 2.98 -0.34
CA VAL A 37 -11.02 2.38 0.76
C VAL A 37 -11.91 1.26 0.23
N GLY A 38 -11.99 0.17 1.00
CA GLY A 38 -12.77 -1.03 0.67
C GLY A 38 -12.06 -2.00 -0.28
N HIS A 39 -10.88 -1.65 -0.80
CA HIS A 39 -10.10 -2.54 -1.65
C HIS A 39 -9.00 -3.24 -0.85
N HIS A 40 -8.62 -4.45 -1.29
CA HIS A 40 -7.45 -5.14 -0.76
C HIS A 40 -6.18 -4.45 -1.27
N LEU A 41 -5.33 -3.97 -0.36
CA LEU A 41 -4.20 -3.10 -0.71
C LEU A 41 -3.25 -3.82 -1.68
N GLY A 42 -2.96 -5.10 -1.46
CA GLY A 42 -1.95 -5.81 -2.23
C GLY A 42 -2.39 -6.15 -3.64
N THR A 43 -3.64 -6.57 -3.78
CA THR A 43 -4.23 -6.86 -5.09
C THR A 43 -4.28 -5.58 -5.93
N THR A 44 -4.76 -4.48 -5.32
CA THR A 44 -4.78 -3.17 -5.97
C THR A 44 -3.38 -2.70 -6.37
N THR A 45 -2.38 -2.91 -5.50
CA THR A 45 -0.98 -2.52 -5.81
C THR A 45 -0.41 -3.37 -6.95
N ALA A 46 -0.66 -4.68 -6.96
CA ALA A 46 -0.16 -5.59 -7.99
C ALA A 46 -0.78 -5.29 -9.37
N GLU A 47 -2.06 -4.92 -9.41
CA GLU A 47 -2.75 -4.51 -10.65
C GLU A 47 -2.18 -3.21 -11.22
N LEU A 48 -1.85 -2.23 -10.37
CA LEU A 48 -1.33 -0.93 -10.78
C LEU A 48 0.17 -0.94 -11.10
N ALA A 49 0.92 -1.88 -10.53
CA ALA A 49 2.37 -1.99 -10.65
C ALA A 49 2.82 -3.39 -11.11
N PRO A 50 2.52 -3.80 -12.35
CA PRO A 50 2.80 -5.17 -12.81
C PRO A 50 4.30 -5.51 -12.98
N SER A 51 5.23 -4.58 -12.78
CA SER A 51 6.66 -4.78 -13.02
C SER A 51 7.51 -5.06 -11.77
N ARG A 52 7.88 -6.34 -11.62
CA ARG A 52 9.05 -6.94 -10.91
C ARG A 52 9.33 -6.53 -9.45
N GLY A 53 8.50 -7.05 -8.55
CA GLY A 53 8.86 -7.28 -7.15
C GLY A 53 7.84 -8.22 -6.49
N PRO A 54 8.17 -8.94 -5.41
CA PRO A 54 7.22 -9.83 -4.74
C PRO A 54 6.22 -8.99 -3.91
N VAL A 55 5.36 -8.24 -4.60
CA VAL A 55 4.26 -7.48 -4.00
C VAL A 55 3.32 -8.44 -3.25
N ASP A 56 3.04 -9.60 -3.84
CA ASP A 56 2.29 -10.68 -3.21
C ASP A 56 2.96 -11.24 -1.95
N GLU A 57 4.26 -11.53 -2.02
CA GLU A 57 4.98 -12.16 -0.89
C GLU A 57 5.21 -11.16 0.26
N ALA A 58 5.35 -9.87 -0.05
CA ALA A 58 5.46 -8.80 0.93
C ALA A 58 4.11 -8.53 1.61
N LEU A 59 2.99 -8.52 0.89
CA LEU A 59 1.67 -8.27 1.48
C LEU A 59 1.11 -9.45 2.28
N VAL A 60 1.28 -10.68 1.82
CA VAL A 60 0.90 -11.88 2.60
C VAL A 60 1.70 -11.94 3.92
N LYS A 61 2.96 -11.49 3.91
CA LYS A 61 3.81 -11.45 5.12
C LYS A 61 3.58 -10.19 5.97
N VAL A 62 3.14 -9.07 5.39
CA VAL A 62 2.73 -7.86 6.14
C VAL A 62 1.41 -8.08 6.85
N ALA A 63 0.44 -8.76 6.21
CA ALA A 63 -0.80 -9.21 6.84
C ALA A 63 -0.55 -10.18 8.01
N SER A 64 0.55 -10.96 7.97
CA SER A 64 0.95 -11.85 9.07
C SER A 64 1.52 -11.14 10.32
N GLY A 65 1.71 -9.81 10.29
CA GLY A 65 2.12 -9.02 11.45
C GLY A 65 3.56 -9.21 11.94
N TYR A 66 4.40 -9.97 11.21
CA TYR A 66 5.66 -10.49 11.76
C TYR A 66 6.89 -9.58 11.66
N ALA A 67 6.87 -8.50 10.85
CA ALA A 67 7.97 -7.52 10.82
C ALA A 67 7.57 -6.18 10.15
N PRO A 68 8.10 -5.03 10.61
CA PRO A 68 8.11 -3.81 9.81
C PRO A 68 8.93 -4.07 8.54
N ARG A 69 8.32 -3.90 7.37
CA ARG A 69 9.01 -4.01 6.08
C ARG A 69 8.74 -2.77 5.25
N GLU A 70 9.80 -2.30 4.61
CA GLU A 70 9.77 -1.25 3.59
C GLU A 70 9.79 -1.94 2.23
N PHE A 71 8.91 -1.52 1.33
CA PHE A 71 8.89 -1.99 -0.06
C PHE A 71 8.64 -0.84 -1.01
N GLU A 72 9.30 -0.90 -2.15
CA GLU A 72 9.26 0.10 -3.19
C GLU A 72 8.40 -0.40 -4.34
N VAL A 73 7.47 0.44 -4.79
CA VAL A 73 6.59 0.17 -5.91
C VAL A 73 6.92 1.18 -7.01
N GLU A 74 7.49 0.69 -8.10
CA GLU A 74 7.81 1.48 -9.29
C GLU A 74 6.73 1.30 -10.36
N CYS A 75 6.19 2.41 -10.84
CA CYS A 75 5.21 2.48 -11.93
C CYS A 75 5.64 3.54 -12.94
N ALA A 76 5.00 3.53 -14.13
CA ALA A 76 5.22 4.54 -15.16
C ALA A 76 4.99 5.99 -14.66
N GLY A 77 4.17 6.18 -13.61
CA GLY A 77 3.87 7.47 -12.99
C GLY A 77 4.78 7.87 -11.82
N GLY A 78 5.76 7.04 -11.44
CA GLY A 78 6.73 7.30 -10.38
C GLY A 78 6.93 6.15 -9.40
N VAL A 79 7.59 6.45 -8.28
CA VAL A 79 7.98 5.48 -7.25
C VAL A 79 7.27 5.80 -5.93
N ILE A 80 6.73 4.79 -5.26
CA ILE A 80 6.17 4.89 -3.91
C ILE A 80 6.94 3.97 -2.97
N GLN A 81 7.36 4.52 -1.84
CA GLN A 81 7.89 3.77 -0.71
C GLN A 81 6.77 3.48 0.27
N LEU A 82 6.51 2.20 0.53
CA LEU A 82 5.51 1.74 1.48
C LEU A 82 6.20 1.13 2.68
N ARG A 83 5.78 1.55 3.88
CA ARG A 83 6.28 1.02 5.15
C ARG A 83 5.13 0.44 5.96
N ALA A 84 5.21 -0.85 6.23
CA ALA A 84 4.25 -1.53 7.09
C ALA A 84 4.63 -1.39 8.58
N ILE A 85 3.65 -1.07 9.42
CA ILE A 85 3.78 -1.05 10.88
C ILE A 85 2.63 -1.89 11.45
N PRO A 86 2.90 -3.11 11.96
CA PRO A 86 1.88 -3.92 12.61
C PRO A 86 1.32 -3.17 13.83
N LEU A 87 -0.01 -3.08 13.91
CA LEU A 87 -0.69 -2.57 15.09
C LEU A 87 -0.96 -3.76 16.02
N LYS A 88 -0.53 -3.64 17.28
CA LYS A 88 -0.94 -4.60 18.31
C LYS A 88 -2.42 -4.35 18.64
N PRO A 89 -3.23 -5.41 18.80
CA PRO A 89 -4.60 -5.25 19.29
C PRO A 89 -4.64 -4.64 20.70
#